data_AF-A0A2D6MEB3-F1
#
_entry.id   AF-A0A2D6MEB3-F1
#
_cell.length_a   1.000
_cell.length_b   1.000
_cell.length_c   1.000
_cell.angle_alpha   90.00
_cell.angle_beta   90.00
_cell.angle_gamma   90.00
#
_symmetry.space_group_name_H-M   'P 1'
#
loop_
_entity.id
_entity.type
_entity.pdbx_description
1 polymer ?
#
loop_
_entity_poly.entity_id
_entity_poly.type
_entity_poly.pdbx_seq_one_letter_code
_entity_poly.pdbx_strand_id
1 'polypeptide(L)'
;MAGILNPKTRFMDTFLTQVGRSQSAHWELRFSFATFSDYATFYEADSDNPKRADEAVDRIFFEAHNRPQDQVIPEFDDDGQISFPAGEFELTNGSMLVLSGAAGATEFLAGDALVTSASTAFTDCVDSLKDMQPLRSSDPLRESDDFKVSKYSHEFLMTDTLPIPSTKPRRVSLQNVESLWQDKKLTHIPNFQFMSPINKTSGTVLRDYPKLQQPAPLNFEELMVSLGANDPSGETGVGEPLKVTFPETSKENNLVCQVFEVCSGSVNKLRVIDFGEFEDEDPFSPGKHVFFVGKLFRDDGGEDTFINLFTVIFD
;
A
#
# COMPACT_ATOMS: atom_id res chain seq x y z
N MET A 1 -9.86 23.43 -15.75
CA MET A 1 -10.11 24.87 -15.48
C MET A 1 -11.04 24.95 -14.29
N ALA A 2 -10.64 25.66 -13.25
CA ALA A 2 -11.47 25.91 -12.07
C ALA A 2 -12.37 27.12 -12.30
N GLY A 3 -13.61 27.09 -11.83
CA GLY A 3 -14.49 28.25 -11.79
C GLY A 3 -14.14 29.22 -10.65
N ILE A 4 -14.76 30.40 -10.66
CA ILE A 4 -14.70 31.35 -9.54
C ILE A 4 -15.81 30.98 -8.55
N LEU A 5 -15.45 30.74 -7.29
CA LEU A 5 -16.39 30.39 -6.22
C LEU A 5 -17.17 31.62 -5.73
N ASN A 6 -18.46 31.41 -5.42
CA ASN A 6 -19.26 32.39 -4.69
C ASN A 6 -19.10 32.20 -3.17
N PRO A 7 -18.42 33.13 -2.47
CA PRO A 7 -18.02 32.95 -1.07
C PRO A 7 -19.20 32.89 -0.08
N LYS A 8 -20.42 33.29 -0.48
CA LYS A 8 -21.58 33.35 0.44
C LYS A 8 -22.43 32.09 0.47
N THR A 9 -22.18 31.11 -0.40
CA THR A 9 -23.11 29.98 -0.61
C THR A 9 -22.50 28.60 -0.43
N ARG A 10 -21.18 28.48 -0.31
CA ARG A 10 -20.48 27.19 -0.23
C ARG A 10 -19.32 27.26 0.76
N PHE A 11 -19.27 26.29 1.66
CA PHE A 11 -18.31 26.19 2.77
C PHE A 11 -17.23 25.13 2.51
N MET A 12 -17.51 24.16 1.63
CA MET A 12 -16.62 23.08 1.24
C MET A 12 -16.85 22.74 -0.23
N ASP A 13 -15.76 22.55 -0.96
CA ASP A 13 -15.77 22.07 -2.35
C ASP A 13 -15.02 20.73 -2.40
N THR A 14 -15.53 19.79 -3.19
CA THR A 14 -14.94 18.47 -3.37
C THR A 14 -14.97 18.13 -4.84
N PHE A 15 -13.85 17.72 -5.39
CA PHE A 15 -13.78 17.20 -6.75
C PHE A 15 -13.17 15.81 -6.72
N LEU A 16 -13.58 14.98 -7.68
CA LEU A 16 -12.95 13.70 -7.90
C LEU A 16 -11.77 13.92 -8.85
N THR A 17 -10.57 13.50 -8.44
CA THR A 17 -9.35 13.58 -9.27
C THR A 17 -9.52 12.80 -10.57
N GLN A 18 -8.63 13.01 -11.55
CA GLN A 18 -8.66 12.21 -12.79
C GLN A 18 -8.56 10.71 -12.50
N VAL A 19 -7.67 10.35 -11.58
CA VAL A 19 -7.49 8.98 -11.08
C VAL A 19 -8.76 8.46 -10.41
N GLY A 20 -9.34 9.24 -9.48
CA GLY A 20 -10.57 8.85 -8.82
C GLY A 20 -11.74 8.64 -9.79
N ARG A 21 -11.82 9.43 -10.87
CA ARG A 21 -12.82 9.23 -11.93
C ARG A 21 -12.57 7.92 -12.70
N SER A 22 -11.32 7.58 -12.98
CA SER A 22 -10.96 6.29 -13.59
C SER A 22 -11.35 5.13 -12.68
N GLN A 23 -10.99 5.17 -11.41
CA GLN A 23 -11.35 4.14 -10.42
C GLN A 23 -12.87 4.03 -10.24
N SER A 24 -13.59 5.16 -10.29
CA SER A 24 -15.06 5.15 -10.26
C SER A 24 -15.66 4.48 -11.49
N ALA A 25 -15.02 4.59 -12.67
CA ALA A 25 -15.49 3.94 -13.89
C ALA A 25 -15.31 2.42 -13.83
N HIS A 26 -14.26 1.95 -13.14
CA HIS A 26 -13.97 0.53 -12.91
C HIS A 26 -14.65 -0.05 -11.67
N TRP A 27 -15.42 0.76 -10.91
CA TRP A 27 -16.04 0.37 -9.63
C TRP A 27 -15.06 0.01 -8.51
N GLU A 28 -13.84 0.55 -8.58
CA GLU A 28 -12.76 0.27 -7.63
C GLU A 28 -12.56 1.39 -6.61
N LEU A 29 -13.24 2.53 -6.77
CA LEU A 29 -13.10 3.67 -5.88
C LEU A 29 -13.58 3.31 -4.46
N ARG A 30 -12.66 3.35 -3.49
CA ARG A 30 -12.92 3.13 -2.07
C ARG A 30 -12.34 4.28 -1.25
N PHE A 31 -13.17 4.88 -0.40
CA PHE A 31 -12.75 5.92 0.54
C PHE A 31 -12.41 5.28 1.89
N SER A 32 -11.13 5.26 2.25
CA SER A 32 -10.67 4.75 3.56
C SER A 32 -10.32 5.87 4.53
N PHE A 33 -9.73 6.97 4.01
CA PHE A 33 -9.25 8.08 4.82
C PHE A 33 -9.72 9.41 4.24
N ALA A 34 -9.98 10.37 5.12
CA ALA A 34 -10.22 11.76 4.77
C ALA A 34 -9.27 12.62 5.60
N THR A 35 -8.63 13.58 4.94
CA THR A 35 -7.78 14.58 5.60
C THR A 35 -8.21 15.96 5.18
N PHE A 36 -7.98 16.94 6.04
CA PHE A 36 -8.22 18.34 5.74
C PHE A 36 -6.88 19.00 5.40
N SER A 37 -6.87 19.77 4.32
CA SER A 37 -5.71 20.56 3.89
C SER A 37 -5.93 22.02 4.22
N ASP A 38 -4.87 22.73 4.61
CA ASP A 38 -4.89 24.19 4.78
C ASP A 38 -4.38 24.95 3.55
N TYR A 39 -4.16 24.28 2.42
CA TYR A 39 -3.58 24.85 1.21
C TYR A 39 -4.26 26.15 0.72
N ALA A 40 -5.58 26.24 0.82
CA ALA A 40 -6.35 27.41 0.38
C ALA A 40 -6.59 28.43 1.50
N THR A 41 -5.98 28.24 2.67
CA THR A 41 -6.10 29.11 3.83
C THR A 41 -4.96 30.13 3.83
N PHE A 42 -5.28 31.37 4.16
CA PHE A 42 -4.30 32.43 4.29
C PHE A 42 -4.10 32.76 5.76
N TYR A 43 -2.85 32.96 6.15
CA TYR A 43 -2.48 33.36 7.49
C TYR A 43 -1.94 34.79 7.46
N GLU A 44 -2.45 35.65 8.33
CA GLU A 44 -1.93 36.99 8.56
C GLU A 44 -1.36 37.07 9.99
N ALA A 45 -0.18 37.68 10.11
CA ALA A 45 0.47 37.87 11.40
C ALA A 45 -0.12 39.11 12.09
N ASP A 46 -0.81 38.91 13.21
CA ASP A 46 -1.28 39.98 14.09
C ASP A 46 -0.27 40.19 15.24
N SER A 47 -0.26 41.39 15.84
CA SER A 47 0.68 41.71 16.93
C SER A 47 0.51 40.80 18.16
N ASP A 48 -0.66 40.22 18.34
CA ASP A 48 -0.97 39.30 19.45
C ASP A 48 -0.87 37.82 19.05
N ASN A 49 -0.94 37.48 17.77
CA ASN A 49 -0.86 36.09 17.32
C ASN A 49 -0.28 35.98 15.90
N PRO A 50 0.95 35.47 15.72
CA PRO A 50 1.62 35.40 14.43
C PRO A 50 1.02 34.36 13.47
N LYS A 51 0.03 33.55 13.91
CA LYS A 51 -0.58 32.46 13.14
C LYS A 51 -2.10 32.54 13.18
N ARG A 52 -2.67 33.68 12.83
CA ARG A 52 -4.13 33.83 12.71
C ARG A 52 -4.55 33.60 11.26
N ALA A 53 -5.54 32.73 11.04
CA ALA A 53 -6.19 32.60 9.74
C ALA A 53 -6.93 33.91 9.41
N ASP A 54 -6.65 34.47 8.24
CA ASP A 54 -7.26 35.72 7.79
C ASP A 54 -8.69 35.52 7.27
N GLU A 55 -9.48 36.58 7.31
CA GLU A 55 -10.86 36.57 6.85
C GLU A 55 -10.94 36.41 5.32
N ALA A 56 -11.73 35.43 4.89
CA ALA A 56 -11.87 35.02 3.50
C ALA A 56 -12.90 35.85 2.70
N VAL A 57 -13.70 36.71 3.34
CA VAL A 57 -14.95 37.26 2.76
C VAL A 57 -14.74 38.07 1.48
N ASP A 58 -13.64 38.83 1.38
CA ASP A 58 -13.35 39.71 0.25
C ASP A 58 -12.40 39.08 -0.79
N ARG A 59 -12.06 37.80 -0.65
CA ARG A 59 -11.09 37.10 -1.50
C ARG A 59 -11.76 36.28 -2.60
N ILE A 60 -11.11 36.26 -3.76
CA ILE A 60 -11.53 35.41 -4.90
C ILE A 60 -11.00 34.00 -4.64
N PHE A 61 -11.90 33.05 -4.47
CA PHE A 61 -11.54 31.63 -4.40
C PHE A 61 -11.79 30.96 -5.75
N PHE A 62 -10.89 30.04 -6.10
CA PHE A 62 -11.07 29.15 -7.24
C PHE A 62 -11.60 27.81 -6.76
N GLU A 63 -12.45 27.19 -7.57
CA GLU A 63 -12.89 25.82 -7.36
C GLU A 63 -11.70 24.86 -7.28
N ALA A 64 -11.88 23.77 -6.55
CA ALA A 64 -10.87 22.74 -6.45
C ALA A 64 -10.67 22.08 -7.83
N HIS A 65 -9.41 21.86 -8.23
CA HIS A 65 -9.08 21.29 -9.53
C HIS A 65 -7.93 20.30 -9.42
N ASN A 66 -7.87 19.40 -10.39
CA ASN A 66 -6.85 18.36 -10.46
C ASN A 66 -5.46 18.96 -10.71
N ARG A 67 -4.52 18.64 -9.82
CA ARG A 67 -3.11 19.01 -9.90
C ARG A 67 -2.24 17.76 -9.95
N PRO A 68 -1.00 17.88 -10.45
CA PRO A 68 -0.05 16.76 -10.41
C PRO A 68 0.22 16.26 -8.98
N GLN A 69 0.31 17.17 -8.00
CA GLN A 69 0.51 16.87 -6.58
C GLN A 69 -0.68 16.15 -5.90
N ASP A 70 -1.82 16.00 -6.58
CA ASP A 70 -2.94 15.23 -6.03
C ASP A 70 -2.74 13.71 -6.24
N GLN A 71 -1.73 13.33 -7.04
CA GLN A 71 -1.33 11.95 -7.25
C GLN A 71 -0.23 11.57 -6.26
N VAL A 72 -0.63 11.02 -5.12
CA VAL A 72 0.28 10.53 -4.07
C VAL A 72 0.62 9.05 -4.25
N ILE A 73 -0.33 8.29 -4.79
CA ILE A 73 -0.20 6.85 -4.98
C ILE A 73 -0.02 6.59 -6.47
N PRO A 74 1.11 6.00 -6.90
CA PRO A 74 1.25 5.50 -8.25
C PRO A 74 0.24 4.38 -8.49
N GLU A 75 -0.54 4.55 -9.55
CA GLU A 75 -1.58 3.61 -9.98
C GLU A 75 -0.95 2.49 -10.79
N PHE A 76 -1.56 1.31 -10.73
CA PHE A 76 -1.07 0.12 -11.40
C PHE A 76 -2.17 -0.52 -12.23
N ASP A 77 -1.78 -1.15 -13.34
CA ASP A 77 -2.65 -2.04 -14.10
C ASP A 77 -2.75 -3.41 -13.40
N ASP A 78 -3.67 -4.26 -13.83
CA ASP A 78 -3.87 -5.63 -13.32
C ASP A 78 -2.56 -6.43 -13.34
N ASP A 79 -1.70 -6.19 -14.33
CA ASP A 79 -0.37 -6.80 -14.48
C ASP A 79 0.73 -6.21 -13.57
N GLY A 80 0.40 -5.27 -12.68
CA GLY A 80 1.34 -4.65 -11.73
C GLY A 80 2.26 -3.59 -12.34
N GLN A 81 1.99 -3.23 -13.60
CA GLN A 81 2.67 -2.15 -14.31
C GLN A 81 2.26 -0.80 -13.77
N ILE A 82 3.24 0.04 -13.45
CA ILE A 82 2.98 1.34 -12.84
C ILE A 82 2.79 2.42 -13.91
N SER A 83 1.79 3.27 -13.70
CA SER A 83 1.64 4.56 -14.40
C SER A 83 1.80 5.71 -13.39
N PHE A 84 2.87 6.50 -13.53
CA PHE A 84 3.09 7.64 -12.64
C PHE A 84 3.91 8.75 -13.33
N PRO A 85 3.38 9.99 -13.40
CA PRO A 85 4.14 11.14 -13.84
C PRO A 85 5.04 11.65 -12.69
N ALA A 86 6.32 11.27 -12.71
CA ALA A 86 7.33 11.71 -11.74
C ALA A 86 8.19 12.84 -12.33
N GLY A 87 7.65 14.06 -12.40
CA GLY A 87 8.41 15.24 -12.85
C GLY A 87 9.04 15.08 -14.24
N GLU A 88 10.37 14.89 -14.29
CA GLU A 88 11.15 14.66 -15.52
C GLU A 88 11.04 13.22 -16.08
N PHE A 89 10.42 12.31 -15.33
CA PHE A 89 10.28 10.90 -15.68
C PHE A 89 8.81 10.51 -15.83
N GLU A 90 8.53 9.68 -16.82
CA GLU A 90 7.25 8.99 -16.94
C GLU A 90 7.50 7.50 -16.70
N LEU A 91 6.85 6.94 -15.68
CA LEU A 91 6.85 5.50 -15.49
C LEU A 91 5.65 4.94 -16.25
N THR A 92 5.92 4.24 -17.36
CA THR A 92 4.89 3.64 -18.21
C THR A 92 5.24 2.19 -18.45
N ASN A 93 4.28 1.30 -18.17
CA ASN A 93 4.42 -0.15 -18.32
C ASN A 93 5.61 -0.75 -17.52
N GLY A 94 5.90 -0.19 -16.35
CA GLY A 94 7.02 -0.61 -15.50
C GLY A 94 8.40 -0.20 -16.02
N SER A 95 8.49 0.44 -17.19
CA SER A 95 9.71 1.00 -17.75
C SER A 95 9.76 2.52 -17.50
N MET A 96 10.91 3.02 -17.07
CA MET A 96 11.07 4.44 -16.78
C MET A 96 11.61 5.16 -18.02
N LEU A 97 10.88 6.19 -18.43
CA LEU A 97 11.17 7.02 -19.58
C LEU A 97 11.61 8.39 -19.09
N VAL A 98 12.74 8.89 -19.61
CA VAL A 98 13.11 10.30 -19.38
C VAL A 98 12.39 11.16 -20.41
N LEU A 99 11.59 12.13 -19.96
CA LEU A 99 11.01 13.15 -20.84
C LEU A 99 12.10 14.21 -21.15
N SER A 100 13.01 13.88 -22.07
CA SER A 100 13.91 14.91 -22.59
C SER A 100 13.14 15.82 -23.55
N GLY A 101 13.18 17.13 -23.33
CA GLY A 101 12.54 18.14 -24.19
C GLY A 101 13.14 18.25 -25.60
N ALA A 102 14.06 17.37 -25.97
CA ALA A 102 14.63 17.28 -27.30
C ALA A 102 13.83 16.26 -28.13
N ALA A 103 13.34 16.72 -29.28
CA ALA A 103 12.44 16.00 -30.18
C ALA A 103 12.73 14.49 -30.31
N GLY A 104 11.89 13.68 -29.67
CA GLY A 104 11.64 12.28 -30.07
C GLY A 104 12.53 11.19 -29.47
N ALA A 105 13.41 11.49 -28.51
CA ALA A 105 14.19 10.45 -27.82
C ALA A 105 13.61 10.18 -26.42
N THR A 106 12.65 9.25 -26.35
CA THR A 106 12.30 8.56 -25.10
C THR A 106 13.34 7.48 -24.86
N GLU A 107 14.30 7.74 -23.97
CA GLU A 107 15.28 6.72 -23.58
C GLU A 107 14.73 5.88 -22.44
N PHE A 108 14.74 4.56 -22.63
CA PHE A 108 14.44 3.60 -21.58
C PHE A 108 15.63 3.52 -20.62
N LEU A 109 15.40 3.80 -19.35
CA LEU A 109 16.43 3.63 -18.32
C LEU A 109 16.57 2.15 -17.95
N ALA A 110 17.82 1.68 -17.90
CA ALA A 110 18.17 0.33 -17.47
C ALA A 110 19.39 0.38 -16.53
N GLY A 111 19.55 -0.67 -15.71
CA GLY A 111 20.64 -0.82 -14.77
C GLY A 111 20.60 0.19 -13.61
N ASP A 112 21.77 0.65 -13.18
CA ASP A 112 21.92 1.53 -12.01
C ASP A 112 21.21 2.90 -12.16
N ALA A 113 21.07 3.36 -13.41
CA ALA A 113 20.34 4.59 -13.73
C ALA A 113 18.85 4.47 -13.40
N LEU A 114 18.27 3.27 -13.59
CA LEU A 114 16.87 2.99 -13.23
C LEU A 114 16.69 2.97 -11.71
N VAL A 115 17.62 2.36 -10.96
CA VAL A 115 17.54 2.30 -9.49
C VAL A 115 17.60 3.70 -8.87
N THR A 116 18.50 4.53 -9.38
CA THR A 116 18.65 5.91 -8.91
C THR A 116 17.39 6.72 -9.22
N SER A 117 16.86 6.60 -10.44
CA SER A 117 15.68 7.35 -10.87
C SER A 117 14.37 6.83 -10.25
N ALA A 118 14.30 5.55 -9.91
CA ALA A 118 13.19 4.99 -9.13
C ALA A 118 13.13 5.60 -7.73
N SER A 119 14.30 5.76 -7.10
CA SER A 119 14.40 6.37 -5.78
C SER A 119 13.94 7.83 -5.78
N THR A 120 14.23 8.59 -6.85
CA THR A 120 13.72 9.96 -7.00
C THR A 120 12.21 9.97 -7.22
N ALA A 121 11.67 9.10 -8.08
CA ALA A 121 10.22 8.99 -8.29
C ALA A 121 9.44 8.63 -7.01
N PHE A 122 10.04 7.83 -6.11
CA PHE A 122 9.44 7.54 -4.80
C PHE A 122 9.50 8.73 -3.84
N THR A 123 10.55 9.56 -3.94
CA THR A 123 10.65 10.80 -3.18
C THR A 123 9.58 11.80 -3.62
N ASP A 124 9.29 11.85 -4.93
CA ASP A 124 8.21 12.69 -5.48
C ASP A 124 6.83 12.32 -4.90
N CYS A 125 6.56 11.03 -4.62
CA CYS A 125 5.31 10.61 -3.96
C CYS A 125 5.19 11.20 -2.54
N VAL A 126 6.30 11.26 -1.81
CA VAL A 126 6.35 11.82 -0.45
C VAL A 126 6.24 13.34 -0.50
N ASP A 127 6.88 13.99 -1.46
CA ASP A 127 6.81 15.44 -1.62
C ASP A 127 5.42 15.88 -2.11
N SER A 128 4.79 15.12 -3.00
CA SER A 128 3.38 15.26 -3.39
C SER A 128 2.44 15.24 -2.17
N LEU A 129 2.65 14.30 -1.23
CA LEU A 129 1.90 14.26 0.03
C LEU A 129 2.15 15.50 0.92
N LYS A 130 3.39 16.02 0.97
CA LYS A 130 3.69 17.26 1.71
C LYS A 130 3.06 18.49 1.06
N ASP A 131 3.04 18.54 -0.27
CA ASP A 131 2.48 19.63 -1.05
C ASP A 131 0.95 19.71 -0.96
N MET A 132 0.28 18.63 -0.56
CA MET A 132 -1.13 18.66 -0.15
C MET A 132 -1.35 19.41 1.17
N GLN A 133 -0.31 19.72 1.95
CA GLN A 133 -0.37 20.45 3.23
C GLN A 133 -1.50 19.94 4.16
N PRO A 134 -1.47 18.65 4.56
CA PRO A 134 -2.47 18.14 5.49
C PRO A 134 -2.34 18.83 6.85
N LEU A 135 -3.48 19.19 7.43
CA LEU A 135 -3.56 19.73 8.78
C LEU A 135 -3.02 18.72 9.79
N ARG A 136 -2.09 19.19 10.62
CA ARG A 136 -1.46 18.39 11.67
C ARG A 136 -2.02 18.76 13.03
N SER A 137 -2.38 17.76 13.83
CA SER A 137 -2.60 17.92 15.27
C SER A 137 -1.26 17.87 16.01
N SER A 138 -0.91 18.93 16.74
CA SER A 138 0.24 18.95 17.64
C SER A 138 -0.21 18.79 19.09
N ASP A 139 0.38 17.86 19.83
CA ASP A 139 0.16 17.75 21.29
C ASP A 139 1.12 18.72 22.01
N PRO A 140 0.62 19.78 22.68
CA PRO A 140 1.47 20.78 23.32
C PRO A 140 2.29 20.25 24.50
N LEU A 141 2.01 19.01 24.97
CA LEU A 141 2.73 18.38 26.07
C LEU A 141 3.93 17.52 25.63
N ARG A 142 4.17 17.37 24.32
CA ARG A 142 5.31 16.59 23.80
C ARG A 142 6.50 17.46 23.42
N GLU A 143 7.69 16.97 23.74
CA GLU A 143 8.96 17.60 23.38
C GLU A 143 9.43 17.27 21.95
N SER A 144 9.07 16.10 21.42
CA SER A 144 9.38 15.73 20.03
C SER A 144 8.17 15.17 19.29
N ASP A 145 8.04 15.66 18.07
CA ASP A 145 6.98 15.37 17.11
C ASP A 145 7.57 14.69 15.86
N ASP A 146 8.81 14.20 15.97
CA ASP A 146 9.53 13.55 14.89
C ASP A 146 9.11 12.08 14.76
N PHE A 147 9.08 11.60 13.52
CA PHE A 147 8.95 10.18 13.22
C PHE A 147 10.35 9.63 12.93
N LYS A 148 10.89 8.84 13.87
CA LYS A 148 12.22 8.22 13.72
C LYS A 148 12.08 6.72 13.60
N VAL A 149 12.84 6.14 12.68
CA VAL A 149 12.90 4.70 12.44
C VAL A 149 14.26 4.18 12.88
N SER A 150 14.29 3.01 13.53
CA SER A 150 15.55 2.43 14.02
C SER A 150 16.50 1.98 12.91
N LYS A 151 15.97 1.60 11.74
CA LYS A 151 16.74 1.10 10.59
C LYS A 151 16.13 1.59 9.29
N TYR A 152 16.95 2.17 8.41
CA TYR A 152 16.53 2.68 7.08
C TYR A 152 16.80 1.70 5.94
N SER A 153 17.70 0.73 6.14
CA SER A 153 18.05 -0.26 5.14
C SER A 153 18.43 -1.57 5.83
N HIS A 154 18.12 -2.68 5.17
CA HIS A 154 18.50 -4.01 5.58
C HIS A 154 18.72 -4.89 4.34
N GLU A 155 19.72 -5.76 4.42
CA GLU A 155 20.06 -6.69 3.36
C GLU A 155 19.76 -8.11 3.83
N PHE A 156 18.93 -8.82 3.07
CA PHE A 156 18.65 -10.23 3.31
C PHE A 156 19.67 -11.07 2.55
N LEU A 157 20.47 -11.85 3.28
CA LEU A 157 21.46 -12.75 2.69
C LEU A 157 20.78 -14.02 2.20
N MET A 158 20.79 -14.24 0.89
CA MET A 158 20.37 -15.49 0.27
C MET A 158 21.55 -16.47 0.26
N THR A 159 21.41 -17.58 0.97
CA THR A 159 22.36 -18.69 0.98
C THR A 159 21.78 -19.92 0.29
N ASP A 160 22.59 -20.97 0.10
CA ASP A 160 22.09 -22.21 -0.50
C ASP A 160 21.04 -22.95 0.35
N THR A 161 20.95 -22.60 1.64
CA THR A 161 20.05 -23.21 2.62
C THR A 161 18.91 -22.29 3.07
N LEU A 162 19.04 -20.97 2.91
CA LEU A 162 18.03 -19.97 3.27
C LEU A 162 17.86 -18.96 2.11
N PRO A 163 16.66 -18.55 1.72
CA PRO A 163 15.36 -18.86 2.34
C PRO A 163 14.69 -20.12 1.77
N ILE A 164 15.30 -20.80 0.80
CA ILE A 164 14.73 -22.05 0.25
C ILE A 164 15.73 -23.16 0.55
N PRO A 165 15.42 -24.10 1.47
CA PRO A 165 16.31 -25.21 1.77
C PRO A 165 16.51 -26.07 0.52
N SER A 166 17.69 -26.68 0.39
CA SER A 166 18.05 -27.52 -0.76
C SER A 166 17.13 -28.72 -0.97
N THR A 167 16.36 -29.11 0.04
CA THR A 167 15.34 -30.16 0.00
C THR A 167 14.05 -29.74 -0.70
N LYS A 168 13.78 -28.43 -0.80
CA LYS A 168 12.59 -27.89 -1.47
C LYS A 168 12.91 -27.50 -2.92
N PRO A 169 11.94 -27.67 -3.84
CA PRO A 169 12.15 -27.30 -5.24
C PRO A 169 12.36 -25.79 -5.38
N ARG A 170 13.49 -25.38 -5.96
CA ARG A 170 13.81 -23.97 -6.26
C ARG A 170 12.99 -23.38 -7.42
N ARG A 171 12.26 -24.22 -8.15
CA ARG A 171 11.39 -23.84 -9.26
C ARG A 171 10.06 -24.56 -9.11
N VAL A 172 8.98 -23.82 -9.27
CA VAL A 172 7.63 -24.37 -9.27
C VAL A 172 6.94 -23.93 -10.57
N SER A 173 6.13 -24.83 -11.14
CA SER A 173 5.28 -24.47 -12.28
C SER A 173 4.03 -23.79 -11.75
N LEU A 174 3.58 -22.72 -12.40
CA LEU A 174 2.39 -21.98 -11.96
C LEU A 174 1.14 -22.86 -11.86
N GLN A 175 0.99 -23.87 -12.75
CA GLN A 175 -0.16 -24.79 -12.72
C GLN A 175 -0.17 -25.73 -11.50
N ASN A 176 0.95 -25.86 -10.79
CA ASN A 176 1.05 -26.67 -9.58
C ASN A 176 0.94 -25.82 -8.31
N VAL A 177 0.81 -24.50 -8.44
CA VAL A 177 0.57 -23.60 -7.32
C VAL A 177 -0.92 -23.44 -7.13
N GLU A 178 -1.33 -23.24 -5.88
CA GLU A 178 -2.72 -23.03 -5.54
C GLU A 178 -3.21 -21.66 -6.02
N SER A 179 -4.40 -21.64 -6.61
CA SER A 179 -5.06 -20.41 -7.04
C SER A 179 -5.56 -19.59 -5.84
N LEU A 180 -5.86 -18.31 -6.06
CA LEU A 180 -6.41 -17.40 -5.03
C LEU A 180 -7.61 -17.98 -4.28
N TRP A 181 -8.48 -18.72 -4.96
CA TRP A 181 -9.70 -19.32 -4.36
C TRP A 181 -9.42 -20.40 -3.31
N GLN A 182 -8.23 -20.98 -3.34
CA GLN A 182 -7.78 -22.03 -2.43
C GLN A 182 -6.87 -21.49 -1.32
N ASP A 183 -6.32 -20.28 -1.50
CA ASP A 183 -5.35 -19.68 -0.60
C ASP A 183 -5.96 -19.37 0.77
N LYS A 184 -5.30 -19.86 1.84
CA LYS A 184 -5.68 -19.59 3.23
C LYS A 184 -5.73 -18.09 3.54
N LYS A 185 -4.91 -17.27 2.88
CA LYS A 185 -4.79 -15.83 3.16
C LYS A 185 -6.09 -15.07 2.93
N LEU A 186 -6.95 -15.54 2.02
CA LEU A 186 -8.19 -14.87 1.67
C LEU A 186 -9.42 -15.45 2.38
N THR A 187 -9.27 -16.52 3.17
CA THR A 187 -10.39 -17.23 3.80
C THR A 187 -11.23 -16.37 4.75
N HIS A 188 -10.69 -15.28 5.29
CA HIS A 188 -11.43 -14.34 6.12
C HIS A 188 -12.42 -13.49 5.30
N ILE A 189 -12.18 -13.30 4.00
CA ILE A 189 -13.05 -12.52 3.11
C ILE A 189 -14.30 -13.32 2.76
N PRO A 190 -15.53 -12.77 2.92
CA PRO A 190 -16.78 -13.50 2.67
C PRO A 190 -16.87 -14.17 1.30
N ASN A 191 -16.33 -13.54 0.26
CA ASN A 191 -16.36 -14.06 -1.11
C ASN A 191 -15.47 -15.30 -1.31
N PHE A 192 -14.48 -15.50 -0.43
CA PHE A 192 -13.56 -16.62 -0.45
C PHE A 192 -13.89 -17.64 0.64
N GLN A 193 -14.97 -17.45 1.41
CA GLN A 193 -15.38 -18.45 2.39
C GLN A 193 -16.04 -19.63 1.70
N PHE A 194 -15.51 -20.82 1.98
CA PHE A 194 -16.19 -22.06 1.58
C PHE A 194 -17.53 -22.18 2.32
N MET A 195 -18.63 -22.10 1.57
CA MET A 195 -19.98 -22.32 2.07
C MET A 195 -20.60 -23.52 1.38
N SER A 196 -20.98 -24.53 2.17
CA SER A 196 -21.77 -25.65 1.65
C SER A 196 -23.20 -25.19 1.32
N PRO A 197 -23.79 -25.61 0.19
CA PRO A 197 -25.11 -25.18 -0.19
C PRO A 197 -26.15 -25.74 0.80
N ILE A 198 -26.91 -24.84 1.40
CA ILE A 198 -27.98 -25.17 2.33
C ILE A 198 -29.34 -25.07 1.65
N ASN A 199 -30.28 -25.92 2.06
CA ASN A 199 -31.67 -25.78 1.65
C ASN A 199 -32.27 -24.55 2.35
N LYS A 200 -32.79 -23.59 1.58
CA LYS A 200 -33.38 -22.34 2.09
C LYS A 200 -34.52 -22.56 3.10
N THR A 201 -35.24 -23.68 3.01
CA THR A 201 -36.45 -23.94 3.81
C THR A 201 -36.16 -24.72 5.09
N SER A 202 -35.24 -25.69 5.04
CA SER A 202 -34.92 -26.57 6.18
C SER A 202 -33.62 -26.20 6.90
N GLY A 203 -32.77 -25.35 6.30
CA GLY A 203 -31.43 -25.03 6.82
C GLY A 203 -30.45 -26.20 6.79
N THR A 204 -30.88 -27.36 6.29
CA THR A 204 -30.03 -28.55 6.18
C THR A 204 -29.11 -28.43 4.97
N VAL A 205 -27.85 -28.83 5.14
CA VAL A 205 -26.88 -28.94 4.05
C VAL A 205 -27.41 -29.91 3.00
N LEU A 206 -27.45 -29.48 1.73
CA LEU A 206 -27.99 -30.29 0.63
C LEU A 206 -27.08 -31.49 0.33
N ARG A 207 -25.77 -31.27 0.38
CA ARG A 207 -24.74 -32.27 0.13
C ARG A 207 -23.43 -31.81 0.74
N ASP A 208 -22.63 -32.77 1.20
CA ASP A 208 -21.27 -32.50 1.65
C ASP A 208 -20.35 -32.31 0.43
N TYR A 209 -19.67 -31.18 0.37
CA TYR A 209 -18.73 -30.84 -0.69
C TYR A 209 -17.32 -30.81 -0.09
N PRO A 210 -16.31 -31.38 -0.78
CA PRO A 210 -14.94 -31.33 -0.28
C PRO A 210 -14.46 -29.88 -0.25
N LYS A 211 -13.96 -29.44 0.91
CA LYS A 211 -13.28 -28.15 1.05
C LYS A 211 -11.90 -28.26 0.39
N LEU A 212 -11.75 -27.59 -0.75
CA LEU A 212 -10.47 -27.53 -1.48
C LEU A 212 -9.52 -26.45 -0.95
N GLN A 213 -10.01 -25.58 -0.07
CA GLN A 213 -9.22 -24.51 0.54
C GLN A 213 -8.26 -25.05 1.58
N GLN A 214 -7.11 -24.40 1.68
CA GLN A 214 -6.21 -24.60 2.80
C GLN A 214 -6.91 -24.27 4.14
N PRO A 215 -6.54 -24.96 5.23
CA PRO A 215 -6.99 -24.58 6.55
C PRO A 215 -6.43 -23.19 6.90
N ALA A 216 -7.34 -22.27 7.27
CA ALA A 216 -6.98 -20.96 7.77
C ALA A 216 -6.37 -21.11 9.17
N PRO A 217 -5.20 -20.51 9.47
CA PRO A 217 -4.73 -20.43 10.84
C PRO A 217 -5.71 -19.56 11.64
N LEU A 218 -6.13 -20.05 12.80
CA LEU A 218 -7.14 -19.37 13.62
C LEU A 218 -6.51 -18.28 14.49
N ASN A 219 -5.25 -18.50 14.90
CA ASN A 219 -4.54 -17.65 15.87
C ASN A 219 -3.19 -17.15 15.33
N PHE A 220 -2.69 -16.07 15.93
CA PHE A 220 -1.37 -15.50 15.59
C PHE A 220 -0.21 -16.49 15.79
N GLU A 221 -0.25 -17.30 16.84
CA GLU A 221 0.78 -18.33 17.08
C GLU A 221 0.82 -19.38 15.98
N GLU A 222 -0.35 -19.89 15.56
CA GLU A 222 -0.46 -20.84 14.45
C GLU A 222 0.03 -20.24 13.14
N LEU A 223 -0.27 -18.96 12.92
CA LEU A 223 0.23 -18.21 11.79
C LEU A 223 1.77 -18.13 11.81
N MET A 224 2.37 -17.76 12.95
CA MET A 224 3.82 -17.67 13.11
C MET A 224 4.52 -19.02 12.93
N VAL A 225 3.91 -20.11 13.38
CA VAL A 225 4.36 -21.47 13.10
C VAL A 225 4.26 -21.78 11.61
N SER A 226 3.16 -21.39 10.94
CA SER A 226 2.98 -21.60 9.50
C SER A 226 3.93 -20.77 8.64
N LEU A 227 4.31 -19.58 9.12
CA LEU A 227 5.36 -18.75 8.57
C LEU A 227 6.75 -19.28 8.91
N GLY A 228 6.85 -20.29 9.77
CA GLY A 228 8.12 -20.87 10.15
C GLY A 228 9.05 -19.96 10.93
N ALA A 229 8.54 -18.84 11.44
CA ALA A 229 9.31 -17.85 12.22
C ALA A 229 9.77 -18.41 13.58
N ASN A 230 9.06 -19.43 14.10
CA ASN A 230 9.35 -20.09 15.36
C ASN A 230 9.96 -21.49 15.19
N ASP A 231 10.44 -21.85 14.00
CA ASP A 231 11.05 -23.15 13.79
C ASP A 231 12.55 -23.13 14.19
N PRO A 232 12.93 -23.71 15.35
CA PRO A 232 14.32 -23.72 15.81
C PRO A 232 15.23 -24.58 14.94
N SER A 233 14.68 -25.36 14.00
CA SER A 233 15.45 -26.21 13.09
C SER A 233 15.96 -25.47 11.83
N GLY A 234 15.41 -24.29 11.52
CA GLY A 234 15.73 -23.55 10.29
C GLY A 234 15.22 -24.20 8.99
N GLU A 235 14.42 -25.27 9.08
CA GLU A 235 13.93 -26.04 7.91
C GLU A 235 12.77 -25.36 7.17
N THR A 236 12.08 -24.41 7.81
CA THR A 236 11.01 -23.63 7.19
C THR A 236 11.51 -22.71 6.08
N GLY A 237 12.80 -22.36 6.11
CA GLY A 237 13.41 -21.48 5.11
C GLY A 237 13.08 -20.00 5.31
N VAL A 238 12.45 -19.61 6.41
CA VAL A 238 12.20 -18.19 6.64
C VAL A 238 13.43 -17.58 7.30
N GLY A 239 14.04 -16.61 6.60
CA GLY A 239 15.21 -15.88 7.11
C GLY A 239 14.89 -15.17 8.42
N GLU A 240 15.94 -14.73 9.14
CA GLU A 240 15.75 -14.04 10.42
C GLU A 240 14.81 -12.83 10.26
N PRO A 241 13.76 -12.72 11.09
CA PRO A 241 12.81 -11.62 10.99
C PRO A 241 13.47 -10.30 11.37
N LEU A 242 13.27 -9.28 10.54
CA LEU A 242 13.77 -7.93 10.82
C LEU A 242 12.76 -7.17 11.69
N LYS A 243 13.12 -6.92 12.94
CA LYS A 243 12.37 -5.97 13.79
C LYS A 243 12.80 -4.53 13.51
N VAL A 244 11.83 -3.69 13.14
CA VAL A 244 11.97 -2.25 13.00
C VAL A 244 11.18 -1.59 14.13
N THR A 245 11.79 -0.63 14.82
CA THR A 245 11.17 0.06 15.95
C THR A 245 11.06 1.55 15.66
N PHE A 246 9.98 2.17 16.15
CA PHE A 246 9.72 3.60 16.05
C PHE A 246 9.97 4.25 17.41
N PRO A 247 11.23 4.60 17.76
CA PRO A 247 11.56 5.17 19.07
C PRO A 247 10.84 6.50 19.34
N GLU A 248 10.59 7.28 18.30
CA GLU A 248 9.83 8.52 18.37
C GLU A 248 8.65 8.42 17.40
N THR A 249 7.44 8.29 17.96
CA THR A 249 6.18 8.27 17.21
C THR A 249 5.02 8.88 18.01
N SER A 250 3.91 9.20 17.36
CA SER A 250 2.65 9.67 17.98
C SER A 250 1.91 8.55 18.72
N LYS A 251 0.94 8.92 19.58
CA LYS A 251 0.11 7.92 20.31
C LYS A 251 -0.74 7.09 19.35
N GLU A 252 -1.27 7.76 18.34
CA GLU A 252 -2.01 7.14 17.24
C GLU A 252 -1.15 7.33 16.00
N ASN A 253 -0.80 6.22 15.35
CA ASN A 253 0.06 6.23 14.18
C ASN A 253 -0.67 5.61 12.99
N ASN A 254 -1.07 6.44 12.04
CA ASN A 254 -1.68 6.01 10.79
C ASN A 254 -0.59 5.93 9.73
N LEU A 255 -0.04 4.73 9.54
CA LEU A 255 1.04 4.49 8.59
C LEU A 255 0.46 4.12 7.22
N VAL A 256 0.96 4.79 6.19
CA VAL A 256 0.73 4.40 4.80
C VAL A 256 2.04 3.84 4.26
N CYS A 257 2.02 2.58 3.82
CA CYS A 257 3.18 1.90 3.27
C CYS A 257 2.92 1.54 1.80
N GLN A 258 3.93 1.75 0.96
CA GLN A 258 3.94 1.28 -0.42
C GLN A 258 5.20 0.47 -0.66
N VAL A 259 5.06 -0.67 -1.32
CA VAL A 259 6.17 -1.59 -1.55
C VAL A 259 6.40 -1.74 -3.05
N PHE A 260 7.65 -1.55 -3.45
CA PHE A 260 8.08 -1.65 -4.85
C PHE A 260 9.23 -2.64 -4.98
N GLU A 261 9.25 -3.36 -6.08
CA GLU A 261 10.38 -4.14 -6.54
C GLU A 261 11.06 -3.38 -7.68
N VAL A 262 12.35 -3.12 -7.52
CA VAL A 262 13.18 -2.50 -8.54
C VAL A 262 14.11 -3.57 -9.10
N CYS A 263 13.90 -3.93 -10.37
CA CYS A 263 14.77 -4.80 -11.16
C CYS A 263 15.56 -3.96 -12.17
N SER A 264 16.62 -4.52 -12.75
CA SER A 264 17.51 -3.82 -13.70
C SER A 264 16.83 -3.28 -14.96
N GLY A 265 15.58 -3.66 -15.25
CA GLY A 265 14.82 -3.14 -16.40
C GLY A 265 13.35 -2.87 -16.11
N SER A 266 12.88 -3.03 -14.87
CA SER A 266 11.50 -2.70 -14.51
C SER A 266 11.34 -2.31 -13.05
N VAL A 267 10.36 -1.44 -12.80
CA VAL A 267 9.87 -1.14 -11.45
C VAL A 267 8.43 -1.63 -11.37
N ASN A 268 8.17 -2.56 -10.45
CA ASN A 268 6.86 -3.15 -10.25
C ASN A 268 6.37 -2.86 -8.83
N LYS A 269 5.08 -2.54 -8.69
CA LYS A 269 4.47 -2.39 -7.37
C LYS A 269 4.03 -3.77 -6.88
N LEU A 270 4.42 -4.12 -5.66
CA LEU A 270 4.03 -5.39 -5.07
C LEU A 270 2.59 -5.33 -4.58
N ARG A 271 1.90 -6.46 -4.67
CA ARG A 271 0.52 -6.63 -4.20
C ARG A 271 0.54 -7.02 -2.72
N VAL A 272 -0.43 -6.51 -1.98
CA VAL A 272 -0.59 -6.78 -0.56
C VAL A 272 -1.93 -7.43 -0.30
N ILE A 273 -1.92 -8.56 0.41
CA ILE A 273 -3.12 -9.16 0.98
C ILE A 273 -3.13 -8.80 2.47
N ASP A 274 -4.14 -8.04 2.87
CA ASP A 274 -4.48 -7.84 4.27
C ASP A 274 -5.04 -9.16 4.82
N PHE A 275 -4.40 -9.71 5.85
CA PHE A 275 -4.85 -10.94 6.49
C PHE A 275 -5.80 -10.68 7.67
N GLY A 276 -5.79 -9.47 8.20
CA GLY A 276 -6.56 -9.06 9.36
C GLY A 276 -5.74 -8.81 10.62
N GLU A 277 -6.47 -8.37 11.65
CA GLU A 277 -5.96 -8.02 12.96
C GLU A 277 -6.10 -9.21 13.92
N PHE A 278 -5.07 -9.39 14.75
CA PHE A 278 -5.03 -10.38 15.83
C PHE A 278 -4.98 -9.64 17.15
N GLU A 279 -5.85 -10.03 18.08
CA GLU A 279 -5.81 -9.51 19.45
C GLU A 279 -4.48 -9.91 20.10
N ASP A 280 -3.86 -8.96 20.81
CA ASP A 280 -2.69 -9.23 21.64
C ASP A 280 -3.13 -9.50 23.09
N GLU A 281 -2.25 -10.11 23.90
CA GLU A 281 -2.52 -10.34 25.32
C GLU A 281 -2.59 -9.02 26.13
N ASP A 282 -2.05 -7.92 25.58
CA ASP A 282 -2.10 -6.59 26.18
C ASP A 282 -3.43 -5.87 25.85
N PRO A 283 -4.29 -5.58 26.85
CA PRO A 283 -5.55 -4.87 26.65
C PRO A 283 -5.39 -3.44 26.11
N PHE A 284 -4.18 -2.87 26.16
CA PHE A 284 -3.88 -1.52 25.70
C PHE A 284 -3.20 -1.49 24.33
N SER A 285 -2.85 -2.64 23.76
CA SER A 285 -2.34 -2.74 22.40
C SER A 285 -3.50 -2.75 21.40
N PRO A 286 -3.41 -2.04 20.26
CA PRO A 286 -4.40 -2.16 19.19
C PRO A 286 -4.39 -3.54 18.51
N GLY A 287 -3.49 -4.44 18.90
CA GLY A 287 -3.33 -5.77 18.32
C GLY A 287 -2.28 -5.79 17.22
N LYS A 288 -2.06 -6.97 16.64
CA LYS A 288 -1.10 -7.18 15.56
C LYS A 288 -1.82 -7.26 14.22
N HIS A 289 -1.42 -6.46 13.25
CA HIS A 289 -2.00 -6.46 11.90
C HIS A 289 -1.04 -7.09 10.90
N VAL A 290 -1.49 -8.14 10.22
CA VAL A 290 -0.66 -8.95 9.33
C VAL A 290 -0.96 -8.67 7.86
N PHE A 291 0.09 -8.41 7.08
CA PHE A 291 0.04 -8.17 5.65
C PHE A 291 0.99 -9.12 4.91
N PHE A 292 0.49 -9.78 3.87
CA PHE A 292 1.30 -10.58 2.96
C PHE A 292 1.65 -9.79 1.72
N VAL A 293 2.93 -9.68 1.40
CA VAL A 293 3.43 -8.88 0.27
C VAL A 293 4.00 -9.80 -0.79
N GLY A 294 3.54 -9.65 -2.03
CA GLY A 294 3.86 -10.60 -3.07
C GLY A 294 3.51 -10.16 -4.48
N LYS A 295 3.47 -11.13 -5.39
CA LYS A 295 3.16 -10.95 -6.80
C LYS A 295 1.95 -11.78 -7.19
N LEU A 296 1.16 -11.24 -8.12
CA LEU A 296 0.08 -11.97 -8.76
C LEU A 296 0.59 -12.52 -10.10
N PHE A 297 0.28 -13.78 -10.37
CA PHE A 297 0.55 -14.42 -11.65
C PHE A 297 -0.73 -15.07 -12.14
N ARG A 298 -0.92 -15.07 -13.46
CA ARG A 298 -2.02 -15.76 -14.11
C ARG A 298 -1.53 -17.07 -14.70
N ASP A 299 -2.22 -18.16 -14.41
CA ASP A 299 -1.91 -19.47 -14.99
C ASP A 299 -2.46 -19.60 -16.41
N ASP A 300 -2.07 -20.68 -17.12
CA ASP A 300 -2.56 -20.96 -18.47
C ASP A 300 -4.08 -21.25 -18.51
N GLY A 301 -4.68 -21.59 -17.35
CA GLY A 301 -6.11 -21.80 -17.17
C GLY A 301 -6.89 -20.50 -17.02
N GLY A 302 -6.20 -19.37 -16.87
CA GLY A 302 -6.78 -18.05 -16.65
C GLY A 302 -7.09 -17.73 -15.19
N GLU A 303 -6.68 -18.58 -14.23
CA GLU A 303 -6.81 -18.38 -12.80
C GLU A 303 -5.62 -17.60 -12.23
N ASP A 304 -5.90 -16.72 -11.28
CA ASP A 304 -4.89 -15.92 -10.62
C ASP A 304 -4.31 -16.64 -9.40
N THR A 305 -3.01 -16.48 -9.22
CA THR A 305 -2.19 -17.11 -8.19
C THR A 305 -1.35 -16.05 -7.49
N PHE A 306 -1.39 -16.02 -6.16
CA PHE A 306 -0.59 -15.10 -5.37
C PHE A 306 0.65 -15.78 -4.77
N ILE A 307 1.82 -15.31 -5.17
CA ILE A 307 3.10 -15.75 -4.63
C ILE A 307 3.56 -14.76 -3.58
N ASN A 308 3.59 -15.21 -2.31
CA ASN A 308 4.09 -14.44 -1.19
C ASN A 308 5.62 -14.32 -1.24
N LEU A 309 6.16 -13.12 -1.12
CA LEU A 309 7.59 -12.86 -1.04
C LEU A 309 8.04 -12.66 0.41
N PHE A 310 7.31 -11.84 1.15
CA PHE A 310 7.56 -11.59 2.57
C PHE A 310 6.29 -11.13 3.29
N THR A 311 6.32 -11.23 4.61
CA THR A 311 5.19 -10.85 5.46
C THR A 311 5.58 -9.64 6.30
N VAL A 312 4.69 -8.66 6.38
CA VAL A 312 4.83 -7.48 7.24
C VAL A 312 3.83 -7.62 8.39
N ILE A 313 4.32 -7.42 9.61
CA ILE A 313 3.50 -7.46 10.82
C ILE A 313 3.67 -6.10 11.48
N PHE A 314 2.57 -5.37 11.64
CA PHE A 314 2.51 -4.17 12.46
C PHE A 314 2.09 -4.57 13.88
N ASP A 315 2.84 -4.05 14.85
CA ASP A 315 2.72 -4.28 16.29
C ASP A 315 2.91 -2.93 16.99
#